data_AF-A0A3D1GEF6-F1
#
_entry.id   AF-A0A3D1GEF6-F1
#
_cell.length_a   1.000
_cell.length_b   1.000
_cell.length_c   1.000
_cell.angle_alpha   90.00
_cell.angle_beta   90.00
_cell.angle_gamma   90.00
#
_symmetry.space_group_name_H-M   'P 1'
#
loop_
_entity.id
_entity.type
_entity.pdbx_description
1 polymer ?
#
loop_
_entity_poly.entity_id
_entity_poly.type
_entity_poly.pdbx_seq_one_letter_code
_entity_poly.pdbx_strand_id
1 'polypeptide(L)'
;MNIIPPENLLSAYAQGIFPMADSRDSDDVEWYSARMRGIIPVDQFHVSKNLARLIRQGKFEVKIDTRFREVVTACADRESTWINDLIINSYDILNQSGYAHSVEVYKEGKLVGGLYGVHLQAAFFGESMFK
;
A
#
# COMPACT_ATOMS: atom_id res chain seq x y z
N MET A 1 15.40 -15.60 2.13
CA MET A 1 14.10 -14.90 2.00
C MET A 1 13.91 -14.64 0.52
N ASN A 2 12.82 -15.10 -0.09
CA ASN A 2 12.54 -14.85 -1.50
C ASN A 2 11.98 -13.43 -1.66
N ILE A 3 12.48 -12.67 -2.63
CA ILE A 3 12.03 -11.32 -2.95
C ILE A 3 11.99 -11.12 -4.46
N ILE A 4 11.10 -10.25 -4.93
CA ILE A 4 11.20 -9.63 -6.25
C ILE A 4 12.23 -8.51 -6.13
N PRO A 5 13.29 -8.49 -6.96
CA PRO A 5 14.29 -7.44 -6.91
C PRO A 5 13.66 -6.04 -7.07
N PRO A 6 14.05 -5.04 -6.24
CA PRO A 6 13.48 -3.69 -6.28
C PRO A 6 13.48 -3.05 -7.68
N GLU A 7 14.57 -3.23 -8.43
CA GLU A 7 14.72 -2.73 -9.79
C GLU A 7 13.68 -3.32 -10.76
N ASN A 8 13.31 -4.59 -10.57
CA ASN A 8 12.28 -5.24 -11.38
C ASN A 8 10.89 -4.69 -11.05
N LEU A 9 10.60 -4.50 -9.76
CA LEU A 9 9.35 -3.88 -9.31
C LEU A 9 9.21 -2.45 -9.85
N LEU A 10 10.24 -1.62 -9.67
CA LEU A 10 10.21 -0.22 -10.13
C LEU A 10 10.10 -0.14 -11.66
N SER A 11 10.77 -1.02 -12.39
CA SER A 11 10.65 -1.14 -13.84
C SER A 11 9.22 -1.53 -14.26
N ALA A 12 8.58 -2.46 -13.53
CA ALA A 12 7.20 -2.83 -13.77
C ALA A 12 6.24 -1.65 -13.51
N TYR A 13 6.38 -0.95 -12.37
CA TYR A 13 5.57 0.23 -12.06
C TYR A 13 5.72 1.33 -13.12
N ALA A 14 6.93 1.57 -13.62
CA ALA A 14 7.18 2.52 -14.70
C ALA A 14 6.43 2.17 -16.00
N GLN A 15 6.15 0.88 -16.21
CA GLN A 15 5.37 0.36 -17.35
C GLN A 15 3.88 0.19 -17.04
N GLY A 16 3.42 0.61 -15.84
CA GLY A 16 2.04 0.44 -15.40
C GLY A 16 1.66 -0.99 -15.02
N ILE A 17 2.65 -1.83 -14.76
CA ILE A 17 2.51 -3.25 -14.39
C ILE A 17 2.67 -3.38 -12.86
N PHE A 18 1.91 -4.28 -12.23
CA PHE A 18 1.97 -4.54 -10.79
C PHE A 18 1.81 -6.05 -10.47
N PRO A 19 2.48 -6.56 -9.43
CA PRO A 19 2.41 -7.98 -9.07
C PRO A 19 1.21 -8.28 -8.16
N MET A 20 0.60 -9.45 -8.32
CA MET A 20 -0.33 -10.02 -7.35
C MET A 20 -0.12 -11.53 -7.26
N ALA A 21 -0.25 -12.12 -6.06
CA ALA A 21 -0.27 -13.57 -5.92
C ALA A 21 -1.71 -14.10 -6.05
N ASP A 22 -1.85 -15.36 -6.46
CA ASP A 22 -3.16 -16.02 -6.51
C ASP A 22 -3.78 -16.21 -5.11
N SER A 23 -2.93 -16.45 -4.10
CA SER A 23 -3.35 -16.65 -2.72
C SER A 23 -2.25 -16.27 -1.73
N ARG A 24 -2.59 -16.28 -0.43
CA ARG A 24 -1.63 -16.05 0.67
C ARG A 24 -0.47 -17.06 0.67
N ASP A 25 -0.77 -18.30 0.32
CA ASP A 25 0.16 -19.45 0.41
C ASP A 25 0.88 -19.73 -0.91
N SER A 26 0.66 -18.91 -1.94
CA SER A 26 1.37 -19.00 -3.21
C SER A 26 2.83 -18.58 -3.04
N ASP A 27 3.76 -19.33 -3.65
CA ASP A 27 5.20 -19.04 -3.61
C ASP A 27 5.65 -17.98 -4.63
N ASP A 28 4.80 -17.70 -5.63
CA ASP A 28 5.08 -16.81 -6.77
C ASP A 28 4.03 -15.69 -6.90
N VAL A 29 4.26 -14.78 -7.86
CA VAL A 29 3.33 -13.73 -8.26
C VAL A 29 3.10 -13.75 -9.77
N GLU A 30 1.93 -13.28 -10.17
CA GLU A 30 1.59 -12.96 -11.54
C GLU A 30 1.63 -11.44 -11.75
N TRP A 31 1.92 -11.02 -12.99
CA TRP A 31 2.07 -9.60 -13.34
C TRP A 31 0.87 -9.09 -14.12
N TYR A 32 0.25 -8.03 -13.62
CA TYR A 32 -0.99 -7.49 -14.16
C TYR A 32 -0.80 -6.09 -14.72
N SER A 33 -1.58 -5.77 -15.75
CA SER A 33 -1.77 -4.41 -16.24
C SER A 33 -3.24 -4.20 -16.56
N ALA A 34 -3.74 -2.99 -16.32
CA ALA A 34 -5.13 -2.64 -16.55
C ALA A 34 -5.26 -1.82 -17.84
N ARG A 35 -6.07 -2.32 -18.79
CA ARG A 35 -6.39 -1.58 -20.03
C ARG A 35 -7.01 -0.21 -19.74
N MET A 36 -7.83 -0.12 -18.69
CA MET A 36 -8.39 1.11 -18.15
C MET A 36 -7.91 1.23 -16.70
N ARG A 37 -7.21 2.32 -16.36
CA ARG A 37 -6.62 2.51 -15.03
C ARG A 37 -7.47 3.46 -14.19
N GLY A 38 -7.84 3.01 -13.00
CA GLY A 38 -8.39 3.90 -11.97
C GLY A 38 -7.30 4.83 -11.44
N ILE A 39 -7.55 6.13 -11.45
CA ILE A 39 -6.65 7.15 -10.90
C ILE A 39 -7.42 8.09 -9.98
N ILE A 40 -6.71 8.69 -9.02
CA ILE A 40 -7.23 9.75 -8.16
C ILE A 40 -6.34 10.98 -8.38
N PRO A 41 -6.76 11.95 -9.22
CA PRO A 41 -6.03 13.21 -9.34
C PRO A 41 -6.07 13.94 -7.99
N VAL A 42 -4.90 14.24 -7.43
CA VAL A 42 -4.75 14.80 -6.07
C VAL A 42 -5.44 16.17 -5.96
N ASP A 43 -5.37 16.96 -7.02
CA ASP A 43 -5.99 18.28 -7.15
C ASP A 43 -7.52 18.24 -7.29
N GLN A 44 -8.09 17.07 -7.58
CA GLN A 44 -9.54 16.87 -7.74
C GLN A 44 -10.14 15.98 -6.65
N PHE A 45 -9.36 15.63 -5.62
CA PHE A 45 -9.83 14.75 -4.55
C PHE A 45 -10.94 15.42 -3.73
N HIS A 46 -12.11 14.77 -3.71
CA HIS A 46 -13.26 15.26 -2.95
C HIS A 46 -13.26 14.74 -1.51
N VAL A 47 -13.00 15.64 -0.55
CA VAL A 47 -13.20 15.35 0.88
C VAL A 47 -14.67 15.62 1.25
N SER A 48 -15.41 14.56 1.58
CA SER A 48 -16.80 14.71 2.03
C SER A 48 -16.90 15.54 3.31
N LYS A 49 -18.02 16.25 3.50
CA LYS A 49 -18.27 17.05 4.71
C LYS A 49 -18.15 16.23 6.00
N ASN A 50 -18.57 14.96 5.97
CA ASN A 50 -18.48 14.05 7.10
C ASN A 50 -17.04 13.69 7.44
N LEU A 51 -16.22 13.38 6.43
CA LEU A 51 -14.80 13.10 6.62
C LEU A 51 -14.05 14.34 7.15
N ALA A 52 -14.31 15.51 6.56
CA ALA A 52 -13.70 16.76 7.02
C ALA A 52 -14.08 17.08 8.49
N ARG A 53 -15.33 16.81 8.89
CA ARG A 53 -15.77 16.94 10.28
C ARG A 53 -15.08 15.95 11.20
N LEU A 54 -14.86 14.71 10.75
CA LEU A 54 -14.15 13.68 11.52
C LEU A 54 -12.69 14.09 11.77
N ILE A 55 -11.99 14.53 10.72
CA ILE A 55 -10.59 14.99 10.81
C ILE A 55 -10.45 16.14 11.81
N ARG A 56 -11.34 17.15 11.75
CA ARG A 56 -11.33 18.29 12.68
C ARG A 56 -11.53 17.94 14.15
N GLN A 57 -12.03 16.74 14.47
CA GLN A 57 -12.18 16.32 15.88
C GLN A 57 -10.83 15.95 16.52
N GLY A 58 -9.76 15.78 15.74
CA GLY A 58 -8.43 15.46 16.27
C GLY A 58 -8.36 14.13 17.03
N LYS A 59 -9.28 13.20 16.73
CA LYS A 59 -9.39 11.89 17.42
C LYS A 59 -8.43 10.83 16.88
N PHE A 60 -7.82 11.09 15.74
CA PHE A 60 -6.90 10.18 15.07
C PHE A 60 -5.54 10.87 14.92
N GLU A 61 -4.49 10.08 15.09
CA GLU A 61 -3.11 10.46 14.80
C GLU A 61 -2.70 9.77 13.50
N VAL A 62 -2.06 10.50 12.58
CA VAL A 62 -1.55 9.95 11.32
C VAL A 62 -0.03 9.95 11.37
N LYS A 63 0.57 8.81 11.06
CA LYS A 63 2.03 8.65 10.91
C LYS A 63 2.35 8.10 9.53
N ILE A 64 3.60 8.29 9.12
CA ILE A 64 4.12 7.84 7.83
C ILE A 64 5.41 7.06 8.10
N ASP A 65 5.55 5.91 7.47
CA ASP A 65 6.75 5.06 7.50
C ASP A 65 7.25 4.68 8.90
N THR A 66 6.34 4.59 9.89
CA THR A 66 6.73 4.16 11.25
C THR A 66 6.49 2.67 11.50
N ARG A 67 5.57 2.07 10.73
CA ARG A 67 5.13 0.67 10.87
C ARG A 67 4.76 0.04 9.52
N PHE A 68 5.59 0.24 8.50
CA PHE A 68 5.34 -0.25 7.12
C PHE A 68 4.94 -1.73 7.06
N ARG A 69 5.79 -2.62 7.56
CA ARG A 69 5.51 -4.07 7.53
C ARG A 69 4.24 -4.45 8.28
N GLU A 70 3.92 -3.77 9.37
CA GLU A 70 2.68 -3.98 10.13
C GLU A 70 1.45 -3.59 9.29
N VAL A 71 1.51 -2.46 8.57
CA VAL A 71 0.45 -2.02 7.66
C VAL A 71 0.25 -3.02 6.51
N VAL A 72 1.32 -3.49 5.87
CA VAL A 72 1.20 -4.48 4.77
C VAL A 72 0.61 -5.80 5.30
N THR A 73 1.06 -6.23 6.48
CA THR A 73 0.54 -7.46 7.12
C THR A 73 -0.94 -7.31 7.48
N ALA A 74 -1.35 -6.17 8.04
CA ALA A 74 -2.75 -5.88 8.33
C ALA A 74 -3.62 -5.76 7.06
N CYS A 75 -3.06 -5.25 5.95
CA CYS A 75 -3.73 -5.28 4.64
C CYS A 75 -3.95 -6.70 4.12
N ALA A 76 -3.12 -7.65 4.53
CA ALA A 76 -3.23 -9.05 4.16
C ALA A 76 -4.16 -9.87 5.07
N ASP A 77 -4.51 -9.35 6.25
CA ASP A 77 -5.33 -10.04 7.27
C ASP A 77 -6.83 -10.02 6.90
N ARG A 78 -7.18 -10.85 5.92
CA ARG A 78 -8.54 -11.04 5.40
C ARG A 78 -8.68 -12.46 4.84
N GLU A 79 -9.91 -12.96 4.78
CA GLU A 79 -10.22 -14.34 4.38
C GLU A 79 -9.61 -14.75 3.03
N SER A 80 -9.58 -13.82 2.07
CA SER A 80 -8.89 -13.99 0.79
C SER A 80 -7.98 -12.79 0.54
N THR A 81 -6.71 -13.07 0.24
CA THR A 81 -5.71 -12.04 -0.05
C THR A 81 -4.74 -12.51 -1.13
N TRP A 82 -4.32 -11.55 -1.96
CA TRP A 82 -3.25 -11.71 -2.94
C TRP A 82 -1.88 -11.31 -2.36
N ILE A 83 -1.83 -10.86 -1.11
CA ILE A 83 -0.61 -10.39 -0.44
C ILE A 83 0.03 -11.59 0.28
N ASN A 84 0.90 -12.30 -0.42
CA ASN A 84 1.72 -13.39 0.11
C ASN A 84 3.02 -12.89 0.75
N ASP A 85 3.80 -13.81 1.31
CA ASP A 85 5.08 -13.47 1.96
C ASP A 85 6.10 -12.89 0.97
N LEU A 86 6.09 -13.31 -0.30
CA LEU A 86 6.94 -12.75 -1.36
C LEU A 86 6.66 -11.24 -1.53
N ILE A 87 5.39 -10.85 -1.62
CA ILE A 87 4.99 -9.43 -1.72
C ILE A 87 5.38 -8.68 -0.45
N ILE A 88 5.07 -9.21 0.74
CA ILE A 88 5.40 -8.52 2.00
C ILE A 88 6.89 -8.22 2.08
N ASN A 89 7.74 -9.21 1.79
CA ASN A 89 9.19 -9.04 1.89
C ASN A 89 9.72 -8.12 0.79
N SER A 90 9.21 -8.21 -0.44
CA SER A 90 9.67 -7.34 -1.54
C SER A 90 9.34 -5.87 -1.29
N TYR A 91 8.16 -5.58 -0.74
CA TYR A 91 7.74 -4.20 -0.46
C TYR A 91 8.41 -3.65 0.79
N ASP A 92 8.79 -4.49 1.76
CA ASP A 92 9.62 -4.09 2.90
C ASP A 92 11.00 -3.60 2.41
N ILE A 93 11.61 -4.27 1.43
CA ILE A 93 12.84 -3.81 0.79
C ILE A 93 12.62 -2.52 -0.01
N LEU A 94 11.49 -2.36 -0.70
CA LEU A 94 11.16 -1.09 -1.37
C LEU A 94 10.98 0.06 -0.38
N ASN A 95 10.41 -0.20 0.80
CA ASN A 95 10.27 0.81 1.85
C ASN A 95 11.63 1.24 2.40
N GLN A 96 12.50 0.28 2.70
CA GLN A 96 13.89 0.54 3.10
C GLN A 96 14.68 1.31 2.03
N SER A 97 14.32 1.12 0.75
CA SER A 97 14.92 1.82 -0.39
C SER A 97 14.29 3.19 -0.67
N GLY A 98 13.29 3.62 0.10
CA GLY A 98 12.63 4.92 -0.05
C GLY A 98 11.60 5.01 -1.18
N TYR A 99 11.15 3.87 -1.71
CA TYR A 99 10.18 3.81 -2.81
C TYR A 99 8.79 3.33 -2.36
N ALA A 100 8.67 2.53 -1.32
CA ALA A 100 7.36 2.19 -0.76
C ALA A 100 7.11 2.97 0.53
N HIS A 101 5.87 3.40 0.75
CA HIS A 101 5.50 4.17 1.92
C HIS A 101 4.22 3.65 2.55
N SER A 102 4.11 3.78 3.87
CA SER A 102 2.90 3.51 4.63
C SER A 102 2.32 4.79 5.21
N VAL A 103 1.00 4.84 5.26
CA VAL A 103 0.23 5.81 6.05
C VAL A 103 -0.48 5.02 7.14
N GLU A 104 -0.23 5.38 8.39
CA GLU A 104 -0.73 4.69 9.57
C GLU A 104 -1.73 5.57 10.31
N VAL A 105 -2.89 5.02 10.66
CA VAL A 105 -3.93 5.75 11.38
C VAL A 105 -4.08 5.15 12.78
N TYR A 106 -3.79 5.96 13.79
CA TYR A 106 -3.88 5.58 15.20
C TYR A 106 -5.08 6.22 15.88
N LYS A 107 -5.72 5.49 16.80
CA LYS A 107 -6.70 6.01 17.74
C LYS A 107 -6.36 5.48 19.14
N GLU A 108 -6.23 6.38 20.10
CA GLU A 108 -5.88 6.01 21.49
C GLU A 108 -4.62 5.12 21.57
N GLY A 109 -3.62 5.42 20.72
CA GLY A 109 -2.36 4.69 20.65
C GLY A 109 -2.42 3.34 19.90
N LYS A 110 -3.58 2.92 19.40
CA LYS A 110 -3.76 1.67 18.63
C LYS A 110 -3.81 1.94 17.14
N LEU A 111 -3.13 1.12 16.34
CA LEU A 111 -3.24 1.13 14.88
C LEU A 111 -4.65 0.63 14.51
N VAL A 112 -5.45 1.48 13.87
CA VAL A 112 -6.86 1.22 13.52
C VAL A 112 -7.11 1.32 12.02
N GLY A 113 -6.07 1.44 11.23
CA GLY A 113 -6.16 1.51 9.79
C GLY A 113 -4.86 1.98 9.17
N GLY A 114 -4.78 1.84 7.86
CA GLY A 114 -3.61 2.28 7.12
C GLY A 114 -3.70 1.91 5.65
N LEU A 115 -2.74 2.44 4.91
CA LEU A 115 -2.55 2.20 3.50
C LEU A 115 -1.06 2.09 3.24
N TYR A 116 -0.66 1.23 2.30
CA TYR A 116 0.70 1.28 1.75
C TYR A 116 0.66 1.46 0.24
N GLY A 117 1.75 1.96 -0.31
CA GLY A 117 1.89 2.13 -1.74
C GLY A 117 3.30 2.41 -2.18
N VAL A 118 3.51 2.44 -3.49
CA VAL A 118 4.81 2.73 -4.12
C VAL A 118 4.79 4.14 -4.69
N HIS A 119 5.80 4.92 -4.37
CA HIS A 119 6.08 6.22 -4.96
C HIS A 119 7.10 6.06 -6.08
N LEU A 120 6.75 6.59 -7.26
CA LEU A 120 7.68 6.69 -8.38
C LEU A 120 7.43 8.01 -9.11
N GLN A 121 8.41 8.92 -8.99
CA GLN A 121 8.34 10.27 -9.55
C GLN A 121 7.08 11.01 -9.07
N ALA A 122 6.26 11.54 -9.97
CA ALA A 122 5.07 12.30 -9.59
C ALA A 122 3.84 11.42 -9.24
N ALA A 123 3.98 10.09 -9.21
CA ALA A 123 2.88 9.16 -9.00
C ALA A 123 3.04 8.37 -7.70
N PHE A 124 1.90 8.12 -7.06
CA PHE A 124 1.79 7.20 -5.94
C PHE A 124 0.77 6.10 -6.29
N PHE A 125 1.24 4.86 -6.25
CA PHE A 125 0.48 3.65 -6.54
C PHE A 125 -0.04 3.11 -5.20
N GLY A 126 -1.30 3.39 -4.86
CA GLY A 126 -1.94 2.85 -3.66
C GLY A 126 -2.22 1.36 -3.84
N GLU A 127 -1.57 0.52 -3.05
CA GLU A 127 -1.59 -0.94 -3.22
C GLU A 127 -2.76 -1.59 -2.49
N SER A 128 -2.85 -1.35 -1.19
CA SER A 128 -3.94 -1.84 -0.37
C SER A 128 -4.12 -0.98 0.88
N MET A 129 -5.26 -1.15 1.53
CA MET A 129 -5.60 -0.50 2.79
C MET A 129 -6.40 -1.43 3.68
N PHE A 130 -6.43 -1.13 4.98
CA PHE A 130 -7.24 -1.82 5.98
C PHE A 130 -7.88 -0.84 6.96
N LYS A 131 -8.87 -1.33 7.74
CA LYS A 131 -9.65 -0.59 8.73
C LYS A 131 -9.97 -1.45 9.94
#